data_AF-A0A958BP83-F1
#
_entry.id   AF-A0A958BP83-F1
#
_cell.length_a   1.000
_cell.length_b   1.000
_cell.length_c   1.000
_cell.angle_alpha   90.00
_cell.angle_beta   90.00
_cell.angle_gamma   90.00
#
_symmetry.space_group_name_H-M   'P 1'
#
loop_
_entity.id
_entity.type
_entity.pdbx_description
1 polymer ?
#
loop_
_entity_poly.entity_id
_entity_poly.type
_entity_poly.pdbx_seq_one_letter_code
_entity_poly.pdbx_strand_id
1 'polypeptide(L)'
;MRIFRYSKWDGSQFEYDPDATPGTKPGAASREDVKDFFQELSNNLIHGFSTQEALDWMMRNGFEMPSRQMRVMGLNELAHELRKQRQEMFEKYNLDNSLDEIKQALEDIRNFESQTLHQRPDLDESDRTRREQFLENLPATPSAAIDALEDYDFLDERAREIYEDLKSKRDQIRDVENFRNRYQNQFTGEESLDFENAADMVSQFNQMQNMERALEQGDFQMMDLDQLSELLSEEGFESLVILMNMGDSLRDAGLLGEGMGGPELTPKGMRRIGAKALDDLYADLSKDQLGPHETRERGVGRILPESSKPYQYGDAFHVNLPRTFMNALTSRGGGIPLQFEQGDFEVHEVEHTSQTATVMLVDMSWSMSWEGRFPAAKKVALALSHLIRTRFPNDHFYTVGFYTRARELSLKELPEIIWNSGDPFTNLQDGLRVADRLLAKHKNANKQIILVTDGQPTAYTLKGELLVEWPWDFGGISPRASYETLKEVRRLTEKDVRINTFMLDDSPALVGFINELSRINKGRAFYTHPDRLGEYLLVDFLKGRRKKVG
;
A
#
# COMPACT_ATOMS: atom_id res chain seq x y z
N MET A 1 8.91 26.49 -42.06
CA MET A 1 9.47 27.23 -40.91
C MET A 1 8.28 27.80 -40.12
N ARG A 2 7.85 27.14 -39.03
CA ARG A 2 6.71 27.63 -38.22
C ARG A 2 7.24 28.73 -37.32
N ILE A 3 6.67 29.93 -37.45
CA ILE A 3 6.99 31.09 -36.62
C ILE A 3 6.08 31.00 -35.40
N PHE A 4 6.67 30.82 -34.22
CA PHE A 4 5.94 30.88 -32.96
C PHE A 4 5.69 32.36 -32.60
N ARG A 5 4.43 32.74 -32.42
CA ARG A 5 4.05 34.02 -31.79
C ARG A 5 3.77 33.72 -30.32
N TYR A 6 4.52 34.35 -29.42
CA TYR A 6 4.25 34.30 -27.99
C TYR A 6 3.02 35.17 -27.67
N SER A 7 2.07 34.62 -26.90
CA SER A 7 0.97 35.35 -26.26
C SER A 7 1.44 35.98 -24.95
N LYS A 8 0.66 36.94 -24.43
CA LYS A 8 0.90 37.60 -23.14
C LYS A 8 0.62 36.61 -21.99
N TRP A 9 1.45 36.65 -20.95
CA TRP A 9 1.43 35.81 -19.76
C TRP A 9 0.05 35.82 -19.07
N ASP A 10 -0.54 34.64 -18.86
CA ASP A 10 -1.89 34.44 -18.28
C ASP A 10 -1.89 33.48 -17.08
N GLY A 11 -0.72 33.12 -16.57
CA GLY A 11 -0.59 32.23 -15.40
C GLY A 11 -0.76 30.74 -15.70
N SER A 12 -1.05 30.35 -16.95
CA SER A 12 -1.11 28.94 -17.37
C SER A 12 0.24 28.36 -17.82
N GLN A 13 1.29 29.18 -17.86
CA GLN A 13 2.63 28.77 -18.30
C GLN A 13 3.53 28.50 -17.09
N PHE A 14 3.70 27.22 -16.74
CA PHE A 14 4.70 26.78 -15.74
C PHE A 14 6.06 26.50 -16.38
N GLU A 15 7.10 26.52 -15.54
CA GLU A 15 8.51 26.36 -15.91
C GLU A 15 8.74 25.04 -16.68
N TYR A 16 9.49 25.12 -17.77
CA TYR A 16 9.77 23.99 -18.66
C TYR A 16 10.59 22.92 -17.93
N ASP A 17 10.00 21.75 -17.68
CA ASP A 17 10.70 20.55 -17.19
C ASP A 17 11.32 19.78 -18.37
N PRO A 18 12.67 19.74 -18.48
CA PRO A 18 13.36 19.07 -19.58
C PRO A 18 13.24 17.53 -19.56
N ASP A 19 12.76 16.93 -18.47
CA ASP A 19 12.60 15.47 -18.32
C ASP A 19 11.15 14.98 -18.53
N ALA A 20 10.21 15.90 -18.78
CA ALA A 20 8.84 15.57 -19.10
C ALA A 20 8.73 14.82 -20.44
N THR A 21 8.07 13.66 -20.42
CA THR A 21 7.79 12.88 -21.66
C THR A 21 6.68 13.61 -22.44
N PRO A 22 6.74 13.76 -23.78
CA PRO A 22 5.70 14.51 -24.51
C PRO A 22 4.32 13.86 -24.32
N GLY A 23 3.41 14.52 -23.60
CA GLY A 23 2.04 14.07 -23.37
C GLY A 23 1.61 13.87 -21.91
N THR A 24 2.48 14.09 -20.92
CA THR A 24 2.08 14.05 -19.49
C THR A 24 1.25 15.27 -19.10
N LYS A 25 0.15 15.04 -18.37
CA LYS A 25 -0.67 16.11 -17.77
C LYS A 25 0.18 16.94 -16.78
N PRO A 26 -0.08 18.25 -16.64
CA PRO A 26 0.54 19.04 -15.57
C PRO A 26 0.21 18.41 -14.20
N GLY A 27 1.22 18.27 -13.34
CA GLY A 27 1.10 17.55 -12.05
C GLY A 27 1.40 16.05 -12.10
N ALA A 28 1.83 15.50 -13.24
CA ALA A 28 2.25 14.10 -13.32
C ALA A 28 3.48 13.84 -12.44
N ALA A 29 3.38 12.84 -11.56
CA ALA A 29 4.46 12.41 -10.70
C ALA A 29 5.72 12.09 -11.51
N SER A 30 6.87 12.56 -11.05
CA SER A 30 8.16 12.27 -11.66
C SER A 30 8.44 10.75 -11.62
N ARG A 31 9.41 10.29 -12.41
CA ARG A 31 9.81 8.87 -12.35
C ARG A 31 10.33 8.48 -10.96
N GLU A 32 10.89 9.43 -10.22
CA GLU A 32 11.37 9.24 -8.86
C GLU A 32 10.22 9.21 -7.86
N ASP A 33 9.21 10.08 -8.03
CA ASP A 33 7.98 10.07 -7.22
C ASP A 33 7.26 8.71 -7.33
N VAL A 34 7.10 8.20 -8.56
CA VAL A 34 6.50 6.87 -8.80
C VAL A 34 7.31 5.75 -8.15
N LYS A 35 8.64 5.90 -8.07
CA LYS A 35 9.50 4.93 -7.40
C LYS A 35 9.25 4.95 -5.90
N ASP A 36 9.12 6.12 -5.29
CA ASP A 36 8.86 6.28 -3.86
C ASP A 36 7.45 5.76 -3.50
N PHE A 37 6.42 6.10 -4.28
CA PHE A 37 5.06 5.54 -4.11
C PHE A 37 5.06 4.03 -4.13
N PHE A 38 5.75 3.45 -5.12
CA PHE A 38 5.80 2.00 -5.29
C PHE A 38 6.65 1.32 -4.20
N GLN A 39 7.70 1.98 -3.76
CA GLN A 39 8.58 1.51 -2.69
C GLN A 39 7.77 1.37 -1.38
N GLU A 40 6.97 2.38 -1.05
CA GLU A 40 6.11 2.33 0.13
C GLU A 40 4.95 1.34 -0.02
N LEU A 41 4.30 1.30 -1.19
CA LEU A 41 3.29 0.28 -1.49
C LEU A 41 3.86 -1.12 -1.31
N SER A 42 5.08 -1.37 -1.83
CA SER A 42 5.75 -2.67 -1.71
C SER A 42 6.08 -3.01 -0.25
N ASN A 43 6.46 -2.03 0.57
CA ASN A 43 6.70 -2.25 1.99
C ASN A 43 5.41 -2.73 2.67
N ASN A 44 4.31 -2.03 2.47
CA ASN A 44 3.02 -2.38 3.07
C ASN A 44 2.52 -3.76 2.60
N LEU A 45 2.62 -4.06 1.31
CA LEU A 45 2.28 -5.38 0.77
C LEU A 45 3.08 -6.52 1.41
N ILE A 46 4.38 -6.32 1.62
CA ILE A 46 5.24 -7.31 2.29
C ILE A 46 4.81 -7.49 3.76
N HIS A 47 4.40 -6.42 4.44
CA HIS A 47 3.92 -6.45 5.84
C HIS A 47 2.53 -7.05 6.03
N GLY A 48 1.88 -7.51 4.96
CA GLY A 48 0.66 -8.31 5.05
C GLY A 48 -0.61 -7.60 4.64
N PHE A 49 -0.52 -6.36 4.13
CA PHE A 49 -1.64 -5.68 3.49
C PHE A 49 -1.90 -6.25 2.08
N SER A 50 -3.16 -6.22 1.64
CA SER A 50 -3.52 -6.30 0.22
C SER A 50 -3.18 -4.99 -0.50
N THR A 51 -3.23 -4.97 -1.84
CA THR A 51 -2.95 -3.75 -2.62
C THR A 51 -3.91 -2.61 -2.25
N GLN A 52 -5.20 -2.92 -2.07
CA GLN A 52 -6.18 -1.92 -1.68
C GLN A 52 -5.93 -1.40 -0.26
N GLU A 53 -5.75 -2.28 0.72
CA GLU A 53 -5.50 -1.87 2.10
C GLU A 53 -4.20 -1.07 2.23
N ALA A 54 -3.16 -1.43 1.46
CA ALA A 54 -1.90 -0.69 1.45
C ALA A 54 -2.08 0.73 0.90
N LEU A 55 -2.83 0.90 -0.19
CA LEU A 55 -3.15 2.22 -0.73
C LEU A 55 -4.00 3.02 0.26
N ASP A 56 -5.05 2.44 0.84
CA ASP A 56 -5.89 3.11 1.84
C ASP A 56 -5.09 3.51 3.08
N TRP A 57 -4.16 2.65 3.52
CA TRP A 57 -3.27 2.94 4.63
C TRP A 57 -2.34 4.11 4.31
N MET A 58 -1.73 4.13 3.11
CA MET A 58 -0.86 5.22 2.66
C MET A 58 -1.65 6.54 2.55
N MET A 59 -2.88 6.50 2.04
CA MET A 59 -3.76 7.68 1.98
C MET A 59 -4.06 8.22 3.38
N ARG A 60 -4.44 7.36 4.32
CA ARG A 60 -4.85 7.78 5.67
C ARG A 60 -3.68 8.24 6.55
N ASN A 61 -2.54 7.59 6.46
CA ASN A 61 -1.41 7.79 7.37
C ASN A 61 -0.26 8.60 6.77
N GLY A 62 -0.24 8.79 5.45
CA GLY A 62 0.87 9.43 4.77
C GLY A 62 2.09 8.53 4.66
N PHE A 63 3.18 9.06 4.11
CA PHE A 63 4.43 8.33 3.92
C PHE A 63 5.61 9.28 3.65
N GLU A 64 6.84 8.75 3.72
CA GLU A 64 8.04 9.51 3.41
C GLU A 64 8.36 9.49 1.90
N MET A 65 8.77 10.64 1.36
CA MET A 65 9.25 10.78 -0.01
C MET A 65 10.71 11.27 -0.03
N PRO A 66 11.68 10.34 -0.07
CA PRO A 66 13.09 10.68 -0.13
C PRO A 66 13.49 11.52 -1.34
N SER A 67 12.84 11.33 -2.50
CA SER A 67 13.11 12.10 -3.72
C SER A 67 12.88 13.61 -3.54
N ARG A 68 11.84 13.98 -2.79
CA ARG A 68 11.47 15.37 -2.49
C ARG A 68 11.93 15.86 -1.11
N GLN A 69 12.59 15.01 -0.33
CA GLN A 69 12.98 15.29 1.06
C GLN A 69 11.80 15.77 1.93
N MET A 70 10.61 15.24 1.67
CA MET A 70 9.37 15.64 2.34
C MET A 70 8.66 14.42 2.93
N ARG A 71 7.80 14.66 3.92
CA ARG A 71 6.85 13.68 4.43
C ARG A 71 5.47 14.06 3.95
N VAL A 72 4.84 13.18 3.17
CA VAL A 72 3.47 13.36 2.70
C VAL A 72 2.55 13.16 3.90
N MET A 73 1.79 14.19 4.24
CA MET A 73 0.78 14.12 5.31
C MET A 73 -0.38 13.23 4.87
N GLY A 74 -0.84 12.35 5.76
CA GLY A 74 -2.03 11.53 5.52
C GLY A 74 -3.32 12.31 5.73
N LEU A 75 -4.44 11.79 5.22
CA LEU A 75 -5.78 12.37 5.43
C LEU A 75 -6.10 12.57 6.92
N ASN A 76 -5.65 11.67 7.79
CA ASN A 76 -5.86 11.81 9.25
C ASN A 76 -5.09 13.00 9.83
N GLU A 77 -3.89 13.28 9.32
CA GLU A 77 -3.02 14.37 9.76
C GLU A 77 -3.54 15.71 9.24
N LEU A 78 -3.98 15.77 7.98
CA LEU A 78 -4.66 16.93 7.40
C LEU A 78 -5.96 17.26 8.15
N ALA A 79 -6.78 16.24 8.48
CA ALA A 79 -7.98 16.44 9.29
C ALA A 79 -7.62 16.94 10.70
N HIS A 80 -6.51 16.48 11.27
CA HIS A 80 -6.03 16.98 12.57
C HIS A 80 -5.58 18.43 12.49
N GLU A 81 -4.92 18.84 11.41
CA GLU A 81 -4.53 20.24 11.17
C GLU A 81 -5.75 21.16 11.13
N LEU A 82 -6.79 20.80 10.37
CA LEU A 82 -8.05 21.56 10.32
C LEU A 82 -8.73 21.63 11.69
N ARG A 83 -8.75 20.54 12.45
CA ARG A 83 -9.27 20.55 13.82
C ARG A 83 -8.49 21.53 14.71
N LYS A 84 -7.17 21.55 14.58
CA LYS A 84 -6.30 22.43 15.35
C LYS A 84 -6.56 23.90 15.00
N GLN A 85 -6.63 24.25 13.72
CA GLN A 85 -6.94 25.62 13.29
C GLN A 85 -8.29 26.11 13.82
N ARG A 86 -9.33 25.27 13.76
CA ARG A 86 -10.63 25.60 14.37
C ARG A 86 -10.55 25.79 15.89
N GLN A 87 -9.76 24.97 16.58
CA GLN A 87 -9.55 25.11 18.02
C GLN A 87 -8.85 26.44 18.35
N GLU A 88 -7.86 26.83 17.56
CA GLU A 88 -7.16 28.12 17.69
C GLU A 88 -8.13 29.30 17.49
N MET A 89 -9.13 29.17 16.61
CA MET A 89 -10.19 30.19 16.47
C MET A 89 -11.02 30.35 17.76
N PHE A 90 -11.37 29.26 18.44
CA PHE A 90 -12.09 29.32 19.73
C PHE A 90 -11.26 29.93 20.87
N GLU A 91 -9.95 29.72 20.82
CA GLU A 91 -9.01 30.24 21.83
C GLU A 91 -8.69 31.72 21.63
N LYS A 92 -8.72 32.20 20.38
CA LYS A 92 -8.37 33.58 20.04
C LYS A 92 -9.56 34.55 20.11
N TYR A 93 -10.69 34.15 19.54
CA TYR A 93 -11.82 35.05 19.29
C TYR A 93 -12.95 34.91 20.32
N ASN A 94 -13.82 35.91 20.37
CA ASN A 94 -15.09 35.91 21.09
C ASN A 94 -16.19 36.53 20.20
N LEU A 95 -17.40 35.97 20.27
CA LEU A 95 -18.57 36.37 19.49
C LEU A 95 -19.67 37.08 20.29
N ASP A 96 -19.43 37.45 21.55
CA ASP A 96 -20.44 38.08 22.40
C ASP A 96 -21.06 39.33 21.76
N ASN A 97 -20.24 40.22 21.20
CA ASN A 97 -20.69 41.48 20.61
C ASN A 97 -20.94 41.42 19.08
N SER A 98 -20.79 40.24 18.46
CA SER A 98 -20.84 40.06 17.00
C SER A 98 -22.17 40.48 16.34
N LEU A 99 -23.26 40.53 17.12
CA LEU A 99 -24.60 40.89 16.63
C LEU A 99 -25.09 42.24 17.17
N ASP A 100 -24.25 43.00 17.88
CA ASP A 100 -24.71 44.24 18.52
C ASP A 100 -24.99 45.35 17.50
N GLU A 101 -24.21 45.42 16.42
CA GLU A 101 -24.48 46.33 15.29
C GLU A 101 -25.82 46.02 14.62
N ILE A 102 -26.13 44.73 14.44
CA ILE A 102 -27.39 44.27 13.85
C ILE A 102 -28.57 44.58 14.77
N LYS A 103 -28.43 44.36 16.09
CA LYS A 103 -29.45 44.74 17.08
C LYS A 103 -29.69 46.25 17.06
N GLN A 104 -28.63 47.05 17.02
CA GLN A 104 -28.73 48.50 16.96
C GLN A 104 -29.45 48.96 15.68
N ALA A 105 -29.13 48.38 14.53
CA ALA A 105 -29.80 48.67 13.26
C ALA A 105 -31.31 48.34 13.31
N LEU A 106 -31.70 47.22 13.95
CA LEU A 106 -33.11 46.87 14.17
C LEU A 106 -33.81 47.85 15.12
N GLU A 107 -33.13 48.31 16.17
CA GLU A 107 -33.66 49.36 17.05
C GLU A 107 -33.82 50.71 16.31
N ASP A 108 -32.89 51.05 15.42
CA ASP A 108 -32.95 52.26 14.61
C ASP A 108 -34.14 52.21 13.64
N ILE A 109 -34.40 51.06 12.99
CA ILE A 109 -35.62 50.84 12.20
C ILE A 109 -36.87 51.12 13.03
N ARG A 110 -36.96 50.54 14.24
CA ARG A 110 -38.09 50.75 15.16
C ARG A 110 -38.25 52.23 15.51
N ASN A 111 -37.15 52.91 15.77
CA ASN A 111 -37.15 54.32 16.17
C ASN A 111 -37.58 55.24 15.01
N PHE A 112 -37.08 55.01 13.78
CA PHE A 112 -37.45 55.82 12.62
C PHE A 112 -38.92 55.61 12.23
N GLU A 113 -39.40 54.36 12.23
CA GLU A 113 -40.82 54.07 11.96
C GLU A 113 -41.73 54.67 13.04
N SER A 114 -41.38 54.52 14.32
CA SER A 114 -42.15 55.11 15.43
C SER A 114 -42.23 56.64 15.30
N GLN A 115 -41.11 57.32 14.99
CA GLN A 115 -41.10 58.77 14.79
C GLN A 115 -42.00 59.20 13.61
N THR A 116 -41.97 58.46 12.51
CA THR A 116 -42.76 58.77 11.32
C THR A 116 -44.26 58.50 11.55
N LEU A 117 -44.61 57.48 12.34
CA LEU A 117 -45.98 57.21 12.79
C LEU A 117 -46.57 58.33 13.65
N HIS A 118 -45.74 58.98 14.49
CA HIS A 118 -46.16 60.11 15.32
C HIS A 118 -46.26 61.43 14.55
N GLN A 119 -45.50 61.59 13.47
CA GLN A 119 -45.47 62.82 12.66
C GLN A 119 -46.52 62.85 11.53
N ARG A 120 -47.17 61.72 11.23
CA ARG A 120 -48.26 61.60 10.26
C ARG A 120 -49.65 61.61 10.91
N PRO A 121 -50.35 62.76 10.94
CA PRO A 121 -51.73 62.87 11.46
C PRO A 121 -52.80 62.32 10.51
N ASP A 122 -52.42 61.92 9.29
CA ASP A 122 -53.28 61.40 8.22
C ASP A 122 -53.59 59.89 8.33
N LEU A 123 -52.93 59.17 9.24
CA LEU A 123 -53.13 57.74 9.47
C LEU A 123 -54.29 57.48 10.43
N ASP A 124 -55.07 56.43 10.16
CA ASP A 124 -56.12 55.97 11.07
C ASP A 124 -55.53 55.46 12.39
N GLU A 125 -56.20 55.76 13.50
CA GLU A 125 -55.72 55.42 14.85
C GLU A 125 -55.58 53.91 15.03
N SER A 126 -56.48 53.14 14.39
CA SER A 126 -56.45 51.68 14.43
C SER A 126 -55.25 51.08 13.70
N ASP A 127 -54.88 51.66 12.55
CA ASP A 127 -53.71 51.26 11.77
C ASP A 127 -52.40 51.68 12.47
N ARG A 128 -52.37 52.85 13.13
CA ARG A 128 -51.23 53.28 13.94
C ARG A 128 -50.97 52.31 15.09
N THR A 129 -52.00 52.00 15.89
CA THR A 129 -51.87 51.06 17.02
C THR A 129 -51.43 49.67 16.55
N ARG A 130 -51.95 49.17 15.42
CA ARG A 130 -51.55 47.88 14.86
C ARG A 130 -50.06 47.84 14.49
N ARG A 131 -49.56 48.91 13.84
CA ARG A 131 -48.14 49.02 13.43
C ARG A 131 -47.23 49.17 14.64
N GLU A 132 -47.61 49.96 15.63
CA GLU A 132 -46.88 50.10 16.90
C GLU A 132 -46.78 48.76 17.65
N GLN A 133 -47.90 48.05 17.81
CA GLN A 133 -47.91 46.73 18.44
C GLN A 133 -47.05 45.71 17.69
N PHE A 134 -47.00 45.79 16.36
CA PHE A 134 -46.15 44.92 15.56
C PHE A 134 -44.66 45.21 15.81
N LEU A 135 -44.26 46.48 15.80
CA LEU A 135 -42.88 46.90 16.05
C LEU A 135 -42.42 46.65 17.51
N GLU A 136 -43.33 46.74 18.48
CA GLU A 136 -43.05 46.42 19.89
C GLU A 136 -42.89 44.92 20.14
N ASN A 137 -43.59 44.08 19.37
CA ASN A 137 -43.58 42.62 19.53
C ASN A 137 -42.63 41.91 18.54
N LEU A 138 -41.60 42.61 18.05
CA LEU A 138 -40.58 41.97 17.21
C LEU A 138 -39.85 40.86 17.99
N PRO A 139 -39.55 39.72 17.35
CA PRO A 139 -38.75 38.66 17.95
C PRO A 139 -37.41 39.16 18.52
N ALA A 140 -36.97 38.60 19.65
CA ALA A 140 -35.70 38.97 20.29
C ALA A 140 -34.46 38.51 19.50
N THR A 141 -34.63 37.59 18.56
CA THR A 141 -33.56 37.04 17.71
C THR A 141 -33.46 37.85 16.42
N PRO A 142 -32.27 38.38 16.07
CA PRO A 142 -32.10 39.24 14.88
C PRO A 142 -32.59 38.61 13.57
N SER A 143 -32.31 37.33 13.34
CA SER A 143 -32.78 36.64 12.13
C SER A 143 -34.31 36.60 12.03
N ALA A 144 -34.99 36.23 13.12
CA ALA A 144 -36.46 36.18 13.14
C ALA A 144 -37.10 37.56 13.09
N ALA A 145 -36.45 38.60 13.60
CA ALA A 145 -36.90 39.97 13.46
C ALA A 145 -36.85 40.45 11.99
N ILE A 146 -35.79 40.10 11.26
CA ILE A 146 -35.67 40.39 9.82
C ILE A 146 -36.74 39.62 9.03
N ASP A 147 -36.97 38.35 9.36
CA ASP A 147 -38.02 37.53 8.72
C ASP A 147 -39.42 38.11 8.97
N ALA A 148 -39.70 38.58 10.19
CA ALA A 148 -40.98 39.22 10.53
C ALA A 148 -41.19 40.52 9.74
N LEU A 149 -40.13 41.30 9.53
CA LEU A 149 -40.16 42.57 8.81
C LEU A 149 -40.32 42.42 7.28
N GLU A 150 -40.23 41.21 6.73
CA GLU A 150 -40.38 40.98 5.28
C GLU A 150 -41.77 41.34 4.73
N ASP A 151 -42.81 41.07 5.51
CA ASP A 151 -44.20 41.39 5.15
C ASP A 151 -44.63 42.78 5.66
N TYR A 152 -43.72 43.56 6.27
CA TYR A 152 -44.01 44.88 6.83
C TYR A 152 -43.90 45.98 5.76
N ASP A 153 -44.92 46.85 5.72
CA ASP A 153 -44.99 47.97 4.79
C ASP A 153 -44.40 49.25 5.42
N PHE A 154 -43.15 49.56 5.08
CA PHE A 154 -42.40 50.69 5.66
C PHE A 154 -42.95 52.06 5.23
N LEU A 155 -43.09 52.98 6.19
CA LEU A 155 -43.52 54.36 5.94
C LEU A 155 -42.36 55.33 5.84
N ASP A 156 -41.24 55.01 6.48
CA ASP A 156 -40.01 55.79 6.48
C ASP A 156 -38.99 55.20 5.49
N GLU A 157 -38.48 56.03 4.58
CA GLU A 157 -37.51 55.58 3.57
C GLU A 157 -36.17 55.16 4.19
N ARG A 158 -35.75 55.78 5.30
CA ARG A 158 -34.49 55.43 5.99
C ARG A 158 -34.60 54.07 6.67
N ALA A 159 -35.75 53.78 7.28
CA ALA A 159 -36.02 52.48 7.88
C ALA A 159 -36.02 51.37 6.81
N ARG A 160 -36.58 51.68 5.63
CA ARG A 160 -36.55 50.78 4.48
C ARG A 160 -35.13 50.51 3.98
N GLU A 161 -34.30 51.54 3.83
CA GLU A 161 -32.90 51.39 3.40
C GLU A 161 -32.10 50.47 4.34
N ILE A 162 -32.24 50.66 5.65
CA ILE A 162 -31.57 49.82 6.66
C ILE A 162 -32.08 48.37 6.59
N TYR A 163 -33.39 48.18 6.42
CA TYR A 163 -33.97 46.84 6.28
C TYR A 163 -33.44 46.11 5.05
N GLU A 164 -33.32 46.78 3.90
CA GLU A 164 -32.78 46.15 2.68
C GLU A 164 -31.30 45.73 2.84
N ASP A 165 -30.48 46.52 3.56
CA ASP A 165 -29.11 46.12 3.90
C ASP A 165 -29.09 44.87 4.80
N LEU A 166 -29.89 44.86 5.87
CA LEU A 166 -30.03 43.70 6.75
C LEU A 166 -30.58 42.46 6.02
N LYS A 167 -31.52 42.66 5.09
CA LYS A 167 -32.08 41.59 4.27
C LYS A 167 -31.01 40.96 3.37
N SER A 168 -30.11 41.77 2.80
CA SER A 168 -29.01 41.25 1.97
C SER A 168 -28.05 40.35 2.75
N LYS A 169 -27.89 40.61 4.06
CA LYS A 169 -27.01 39.87 4.98
C LYS A 169 -27.74 38.82 5.83
N ARG A 170 -29.04 38.60 5.60
CA ARG A 170 -29.90 37.74 6.43
C ARG A 170 -29.32 36.33 6.64
N ASP A 171 -28.84 35.70 5.57
CA ASP A 171 -28.33 34.33 5.65
C ASP A 171 -27.04 34.26 6.50
N GLN A 172 -26.15 35.25 6.37
CA GLN A 172 -24.94 35.38 7.21
C GLN A 172 -25.30 35.66 8.67
N ILE A 173 -26.27 36.55 8.94
CA ILE A 173 -26.77 36.83 10.30
C ILE A 173 -27.30 35.56 10.96
N ARG A 174 -28.08 34.77 10.22
CA ARG A 174 -28.63 33.51 10.71
C ARG A 174 -27.52 32.49 10.99
N ASP A 175 -26.49 32.42 10.15
CA ASP A 175 -25.36 31.51 10.34
C ASP A 175 -24.54 31.89 11.58
N VAL A 176 -24.20 33.17 11.75
CA VAL A 176 -23.51 33.70 12.95
C VAL A 176 -24.33 33.45 14.21
N GLU A 177 -25.63 33.71 14.16
CA GLU A 177 -26.53 33.49 15.29
C GLU A 177 -26.59 32.01 15.70
N ASN A 178 -26.84 31.11 14.75
CA ASN A 178 -26.87 29.67 14.99
C ASN A 178 -25.54 29.14 15.52
N PHE A 179 -24.44 29.65 14.96
CA PHE A 179 -23.09 29.29 15.36
C PHE A 179 -22.80 29.73 16.79
N ARG A 180 -23.07 31.00 17.14
CA ARG A 180 -22.93 31.51 18.50
C ARG A 180 -23.76 30.68 19.49
N ASN A 181 -25.02 30.40 19.18
CA ASN A 181 -25.89 29.62 20.06
C ASN A 181 -25.35 28.19 20.31
N ARG A 182 -24.74 27.58 19.29
CA ARG A 182 -24.17 26.23 19.38
C ARG A 182 -22.83 26.19 20.13
N TYR A 183 -21.99 27.21 19.95
CA TYR A 183 -20.59 27.18 20.39
C TYR A 183 -20.21 28.23 21.45
N GLN A 184 -21.15 29.02 21.97
CA GLN A 184 -20.90 30.07 22.98
C GLN A 184 -20.02 29.63 24.16
N ASN A 185 -20.16 28.39 24.64
CA ASN A 185 -19.43 27.89 25.79
C ASN A 185 -18.00 27.38 25.47
N GLN A 186 -17.63 27.35 24.19
CA GLN A 186 -16.32 26.89 23.72
C GLN A 186 -15.36 28.04 23.44
N PHE A 187 -15.88 29.26 23.26
CA PHE A 187 -15.06 30.45 23.10
C PHE A 187 -14.42 30.86 24.43
N THR A 188 -13.10 30.99 24.43
CA THR A 188 -12.32 31.44 25.60
C THR A 188 -11.44 32.64 25.28
N GLY A 189 -11.50 33.14 24.05
CA GLY A 189 -10.69 34.26 23.57
C GLY A 189 -11.09 35.61 24.13
N GLU A 190 -10.15 36.54 24.06
CA GLU A 190 -10.34 37.93 24.50
C GLU A 190 -10.70 38.87 23.33
N GLU A 191 -10.44 38.47 22.08
CA GLU A 191 -10.64 39.30 20.90
C GLU A 191 -12.11 39.25 20.43
N SER A 192 -12.88 40.30 20.74
CA SER A 192 -14.25 40.43 20.25
C SER A 192 -14.28 40.79 18.76
N LEU A 193 -15.03 40.03 17.98
CA LEU A 193 -15.25 40.30 16.56
C LEU A 193 -16.49 41.17 16.32
N ASP A 194 -16.43 42.03 15.31
CA ASP A 194 -17.60 42.71 14.73
C ASP A 194 -18.40 41.73 13.83
N PHE A 195 -19.50 42.20 13.26
CA PHE A 195 -20.37 41.34 12.45
C PHE A 195 -19.66 40.77 11.21
N GLU A 196 -18.95 41.60 10.45
CA GLU A 196 -18.32 41.20 9.20
C GLU A 196 -17.20 40.17 9.44
N ASN A 197 -16.31 40.43 10.41
CA ASN A 197 -15.25 39.47 10.74
C ASN A 197 -15.81 38.19 11.37
N ALA A 198 -16.90 38.29 12.15
CA ALA A 198 -17.58 37.11 12.67
C ALA A 198 -18.22 36.27 11.57
N ALA A 199 -18.85 36.90 10.57
CA ALA A 199 -19.44 36.21 9.43
C ALA A 199 -18.39 35.48 8.59
N ASP A 200 -17.26 36.13 8.31
CA ASP A 200 -16.13 35.52 7.60
C ASP A 200 -15.54 34.34 8.38
N MET A 201 -15.34 34.50 9.69
CA MET A 201 -14.83 33.43 10.55
C MET A 201 -15.79 32.23 10.58
N VAL A 202 -17.10 32.46 10.70
CA VAL A 202 -18.13 31.41 10.69
C VAL A 202 -18.15 30.68 9.35
N SER A 203 -18.01 31.40 8.24
CA SER A 203 -17.91 30.83 6.90
C SER A 203 -16.69 29.91 6.79
N GLN A 204 -15.50 30.41 7.16
CA GLN A 204 -14.26 29.63 7.17
C GLN A 204 -14.35 28.40 8.09
N PHE A 205 -14.93 28.54 9.28
CA PHE A 205 -15.15 27.43 10.20
C PHE A 205 -15.99 26.32 9.58
N ASN A 206 -17.11 26.68 8.97
CA ASN A 206 -18.02 25.73 8.33
C ASN A 206 -17.34 25.03 7.15
N GLN A 207 -16.55 25.75 6.35
CA GLN A 207 -15.74 25.18 5.28
C GLN A 207 -14.73 24.15 5.81
N MET A 208 -13.95 24.52 6.84
CA MET A 208 -13.01 23.60 7.50
C MET A 208 -13.71 22.37 8.09
N GLN A 209 -14.89 22.54 8.69
CA GLN A 209 -15.66 21.42 9.24
C GLN A 209 -16.17 20.45 8.16
N ASN A 210 -16.63 20.98 7.03
CA ASN A 210 -17.08 20.15 5.92
C ASN A 210 -15.89 19.41 5.28
N MET A 211 -14.75 20.09 5.15
CA MET A 211 -13.50 19.51 4.65
C MET A 211 -12.97 18.40 5.55
N GLU A 212 -12.90 18.62 6.86
CA GLU A 212 -12.50 17.61 7.84
C GLU A 212 -13.35 16.34 7.69
N ARG A 213 -14.67 16.49 7.61
CA ARG A 213 -15.58 15.34 7.43
C ARG A 213 -15.33 14.61 6.11
N ALA A 214 -15.07 15.33 5.03
CA ALA A 214 -14.76 14.74 3.74
C ALA A 214 -13.43 13.97 3.76
N LEU A 215 -12.40 14.51 4.41
CA LEU A 215 -11.12 13.83 4.61
C LEU A 215 -11.28 12.54 5.44
N GLU A 216 -12.07 12.58 6.51
CA GLU A 216 -12.35 11.40 7.35
C GLU A 216 -13.09 10.29 6.60
N GLN A 217 -14.04 10.68 5.75
CA GLN A 217 -14.86 9.78 4.94
C GLN A 217 -14.16 9.30 3.66
N GLY A 218 -13.09 9.98 3.24
CA GLY A 218 -12.39 9.71 1.99
C GLY A 218 -13.10 10.28 0.75
N ASP A 219 -14.05 11.21 0.93
CA ASP A 219 -14.84 11.83 -0.15
C ASP A 219 -14.35 13.25 -0.48
N PHE A 220 -13.03 13.40 -0.61
CA PHE A 220 -12.38 14.68 -0.93
C PHE A 220 -12.22 14.91 -2.45
N GLN A 221 -12.51 13.90 -3.27
CA GLN A 221 -12.33 13.96 -4.73
C GLN A 221 -13.31 14.92 -5.43
N MET A 222 -14.40 15.32 -4.78
CA MET A 222 -15.40 16.23 -5.35
C MET A 222 -15.11 17.71 -5.06
N MET A 223 -14.03 18.04 -4.34
CA MET A 223 -13.72 19.40 -3.92
C MET A 223 -12.84 20.17 -4.91
N ASP A 224 -13.01 21.48 -4.95
CA ASP A 224 -12.23 22.38 -5.81
C ASP A 224 -10.83 22.61 -5.24
N LEU A 225 -9.80 22.53 -6.09
CA LEU A 225 -8.40 22.68 -5.70
C LEU A 225 -8.10 24.08 -5.15
N ASP A 226 -8.78 25.11 -5.65
CA ASP A 226 -8.56 26.48 -5.20
C ASP A 226 -9.00 26.63 -3.73
N GLN A 227 -10.17 26.08 -3.37
CA GLN A 227 -10.67 26.06 -1.99
C GLN A 227 -9.76 25.27 -1.05
N LEU A 228 -9.17 24.18 -1.55
CA LEU A 228 -8.23 23.36 -0.78
C LEU A 228 -6.94 24.10 -0.44
N SER A 229 -6.47 24.95 -1.36
CA SER A 229 -5.25 25.74 -1.16
C SER A 229 -5.39 26.87 -0.14
N GLU A 230 -6.61 27.40 0.03
CA GLU A 230 -6.89 28.47 1.01
C GLU A 230 -7.03 27.94 2.44
N LEU A 231 -7.52 26.70 2.60
CA LEU A 231 -7.84 26.12 3.92
C LEU A 231 -6.69 25.31 4.54
N LEU A 232 -5.82 24.73 3.71
CA LEU A 232 -4.69 23.92 4.18
C LEU A 232 -3.40 24.75 4.18
N SER A 233 -2.44 24.35 5.01
CA SER A 233 -1.06 24.84 4.86
C SER A 233 -0.49 24.48 3.48
N GLU A 234 0.54 25.19 3.05
CA GLU A 234 1.25 24.91 1.79
C GLU A 234 1.72 23.44 1.72
N GLU A 235 2.28 22.92 2.82
CA GLU A 235 2.71 21.53 2.95
C GLU A 235 1.53 20.54 2.92
N GLY A 236 0.42 20.88 3.58
CA GLY A 236 -0.79 20.06 3.60
C GLY A 236 -1.46 19.97 2.24
N PHE A 237 -1.52 21.07 1.50
CA PHE A 237 -2.03 21.13 0.14
C PHE A 237 -1.16 20.32 -0.83
N GLU A 238 0.17 20.47 -0.79
CA GLU A 238 1.08 19.68 -1.63
C GLU A 238 0.92 18.17 -1.35
N SER A 239 0.84 17.80 -0.07
CA SER A 239 0.62 16.42 0.36
C SER A 239 -0.69 15.85 -0.20
N LEU A 240 -1.78 16.61 -0.13
CA LEU A 240 -3.08 16.19 -0.65
C LEU A 240 -3.04 15.96 -2.18
N VAL A 241 -2.39 16.86 -2.93
CA VAL A 241 -2.20 16.72 -4.38
C VAL A 241 -1.40 15.46 -4.72
N ILE A 242 -0.35 15.16 -3.95
CA ILE A 242 0.43 13.92 -4.11
C ILE A 242 -0.44 12.68 -3.89
N LEU A 243 -1.23 12.67 -2.80
CA LEU A 243 -2.13 11.57 -2.47
C LEU A 243 -3.18 11.34 -3.57
N MET A 244 -3.79 12.41 -4.10
CA MET A 244 -4.77 12.34 -5.19
C MET A 244 -4.19 11.73 -6.46
N ASN A 245 -2.96 12.11 -6.82
CA ASN A 245 -2.32 11.68 -8.06
C ASN A 245 -1.57 10.35 -7.94
N MET A 246 -1.34 9.83 -6.72
CA MET A 246 -0.56 8.61 -6.49
C MET A 246 -1.14 7.40 -7.21
N GLY A 247 -2.44 7.15 -7.08
CA GLY A 247 -3.12 5.99 -7.68
C GLY A 247 -3.04 6.01 -9.20
N ASP A 248 -3.30 7.16 -9.81
CA ASP A 248 -3.19 7.35 -11.26
C ASP A 248 -1.76 7.25 -11.75
N SER A 249 -0.80 7.82 -11.03
CA SER A 249 0.62 7.75 -11.38
C SER A 249 1.16 6.31 -11.38
N LEU A 250 0.72 5.49 -10.42
CA LEU A 250 1.07 4.07 -10.36
C LEU A 250 0.39 3.25 -11.49
N ARG A 251 -0.83 3.62 -11.89
CA ARG A 251 -1.54 3.03 -13.05
C ARG A 251 -0.87 3.41 -14.37
N ASP A 252 -0.54 4.68 -14.57
CA ASP A 252 0.14 5.21 -15.77
C ASP A 252 1.54 4.60 -15.93
N ALA A 253 2.24 4.36 -14.83
CA ALA A 253 3.51 3.63 -14.82
C ALA A 253 3.36 2.13 -15.17
N GLY A 254 2.13 1.63 -15.26
CA GLY A 254 1.77 0.24 -15.50
C GLY A 254 2.16 -0.68 -14.35
N LEU A 255 2.18 -0.18 -13.11
CA LEU A 255 2.50 -0.95 -11.90
C LEU A 255 1.23 -1.47 -11.23
N LEU A 256 0.16 -0.68 -11.30
CA LEU A 256 -1.20 -1.05 -10.88
C LEU A 256 -2.14 -1.17 -12.08
N GLY A 257 -3.16 -2.01 -11.94
CA GLY A 257 -4.29 -2.15 -12.86
C GLY A 257 -5.60 -2.30 -12.09
N GLU A 258 -6.70 -2.48 -12.81
CA GLU A 258 -8.02 -2.76 -12.22
C GLU A 258 -8.32 -4.26 -12.28
N GLY A 259 -8.61 -4.85 -11.12
CA GLY A 259 -9.11 -6.21 -10.97
C GLY A 259 -10.62 -6.26 -10.71
N MET A 260 -11.18 -7.46 -10.59
CA MET A 260 -12.63 -7.65 -10.31
C MET A 260 -13.09 -7.13 -8.94
N GLY A 261 -12.16 -6.81 -8.03
CA GLY A 261 -12.46 -6.40 -6.65
C GLY A 261 -11.72 -5.16 -6.17
N GLY A 262 -11.09 -4.39 -7.07
CA GLY A 262 -10.29 -3.22 -6.71
C GLY A 262 -8.95 -3.12 -7.46
N PRO A 263 -8.05 -2.22 -7.03
CA PRO A 263 -6.72 -2.10 -7.61
C PRO A 263 -5.90 -3.38 -7.39
N GLU A 264 -5.29 -3.90 -8.46
CA GLU A 264 -4.46 -5.12 -8.45
C GLU A 264 -3.08 -4.82 -9.08
N LEU A 265 -2.04 -5.51 -8.62
CA LEU A 265 -0.70 -5.40 -9.20
C LEU A 265 -0.63 -5.98 -10.63
N THR A 266 -0.02 -5.23 -11.54
CA THR A 266 0.27 -5.75 -12.89
C THR A 266 1.43 -6.75 -12.84
N PRO A 267 1.63 -7.57 -13.90
CA PRO A 267 2.83 -8.40 -14.02
C PRO A 267 4.16 -7.61 -13.94
N LYS A 268 4.15 -6.32 -14.28
CA LYS A 268 5.32 -5.44 -14.16
C LYS A 268 5.53 -5.03 -12.70
N GLY A 269 4.47 -4.63 -11.98
CA GLY A 269 4.52 -4.35 -10.54
C GLY A 269 5.00 -5.57 -9.77
N MET A 270 4.41 -6.74 -10.04
CA MET A 270 4.81 -8.02 -9.47
C MET A 270 6.31 -8.33 -9.59
N ARG A 271 6.88 -8.12 -10.79
CA ARG A 271 8.31 -8.34 -11.00
C ARG A 271 9.16 -7.37 -10.18
N ARG A 272 8.73 -6.12 -10.03
CA ARG A 272 9.46 -5.12 -9.22
C ARG A 272 9.39 -5.44 -7.73
N ILE A 273 8.23 -5.86 -7.20
CA ILE A 273 8.13 -6.31 -5.79
C ILE A 273 9.06 -7.49 -5.54
N GLY A 274 9.05 -8.48 -6.42
CA GLY A 274 9.93 -9.65 -6.28
C GLY A 274 11.42 -9.30 -6.36
N ALA A 275 11.80 -8.38 -7.24
CA ALA A 275 13.17 -7.86 -7.34
C ALA A 275 13.58 -7.13 -6.06
N LYS A 276 12.72 -6.23 -5.57
CA LYS A 276 12.94 -5.52 -4.32
C LYS A 276 13.07 -6.47 -3.13
N ALA A 277 12.15 -7.43 -2.98
CA ALA A 277 12.21 -8.40 -1.89
C ALA A 277 13.54 -9.17 -1.92
N LEU A 278 14.05 -9.51 -3.11
CA LEU A 278 15.34 -10.16 -3.28
C LEU A 278 16.51 -9.21 -2.91
N ASP A 279 16.48 -7.96 -3.37
CA ASP A 279 17.49 -6.94 -3.07
C ASP A 279 17.56 -6.65 -1.56
N ASP A 280 16.40 -6.50 -0.91
CA ASP A 280 16.31 -6.29 0.54
C ASP A 280 16.93 -7.48 1.30
N LEU A 281 16.65 -8.73 0.88
CA LEU A 281 17.26 -9.92 1.50
C LEU A 281 18.78 -10.00 1.27
N TYR A 282 19.29 -9.57 0.11
CA TYR A 282 20.73 -9.50 -0.13
C TYR A 282 21.41 -8.40 0.68
N ALA A 283 20.75 -7.25 0.85
CA ALA A 283 21.25 -6.15 1.66
C ALA A 283 21.42 -6.58 3.12
N ASP A 284 20.45 -7.30 3.68
CA ASP A 284 20.52 -7.86 5.03
C ASP A 284 21.69 -8.85 5.17
N LEU A 285 21.84 -9.76 4.20
CA LEU A 285 22.97 -10.71 4.09
C LEU A 285 24.36 -10.05 4.06
N SER A 286 24.46 -8.84 3.51
CA SER A 286 25.72 -8.11 3.36
C SER A 286 26.13 -7.36 4.65
N LYS A 287 25.16 -6.96 5.48
CA LYS A 287 25.41 -6.31 6.78
C LYS A 287 26.02 -7.27 7.79
N ASP A 288 25.60 -8.54 7.77
CA ASP A 288 26.13 -9.59 8.65
C ASP A 288 27.48 -10.19 8.18
N GLN A 289 27.94 -9.85 6.97
CA GLN A 289 29.21 -10.30 6.38
C GLN A 289 30.34 -9.24 6.45
N LEU A 290 30.50 -8.55 7.57
CA LEU A 290 31.73 -7.79 7.87
C LEU A 290 32.91 -8.76 8.13
N GLY A 291 33.39 -9.37 7.06
CA GLY A 291 34.60 -10.18 6.93
C GLY A 291 34.93 -10.31 5.43
N PRO A 292 36.21 -10.30 5.01
CA PRO A 292 36.57 -9.96 3.63
C PRO A 292 36.28 -11.13 2.68
N HIS A 293 35.12 -11.08 2.03
CA HIS A 293 34.91 -11.75 0.76
C HIS A 293 34.42 -10.73 -0.27
N GLU A 294 35.38 -10.08 -0.94
CA GLU A 294 35.11 -9.48 -2.24
C GLU A 294 34.58 -10.57 -3.17
N THR A 295 33.28 -10.59 -3.42
CA THR A 295 32.75 -11.27 -4.60
C THR A 295 32.64 -10.24 -5.70
N ARG A 296 33.76 -10.09 -6.42
CA ARG A 296 33.78 -9.55 -7.78
C ARG A 296 33.03 -10.53 -8.68
N GLU A 297 31.77 -10.26 -9.02
CA GLU A 297 31.27 -10.64 -10.35
C GLU A 297 30.31 -9.58 -10.88
N ARG A 298 30.83 -8.83 -11.85
CA ARG A 298 30.06 -8.02 -12.81
C ARG A 298 29.58 -8.95 -13.93
N GLY A 299 28.31 -8.82 -14.30
CA GLY A 299 27.84 -9.13 -15.65
C GLY A 299 26.80 -10.25 -15.75
N VAL A 300 25.70 -9.94 -16.45
CA VAL A 300 24.72 -10.91 -16.94
C VAL A 300 25.34 -11.60 -18.16
N GLY A 301 26.10 -12.65 -17.90
CA GLY A 301 26.62 -13.57 -18.92
C GLY A 301 25.90 -14.91 -18.82
N ARG A 302 25.42 -15.44 -19.95
CA ARG A 302 25.02 -16.84 -20.03
C ARG A 302 26.27 -17.67 -19.72
N ILE A 303 26.28 -18.38 -18.59
CA ILE A 303 27.39 -19.27 -18.24
C ILE A 303 27.49 -20.30 -19.37
N LEU A 304 28.52 -20.17 -20.21
CA LEU A 304 28.94 -21.23 -21.10
C LEU A 304 29.71 -22.24 -20.23
N PRO A 305 29.47 -23.55 -20.37
CA PRO A 305 30.30 -24.54 -19.69
C PRO A 305 31.76 -24.34 -20.13
N GLU A 306 32.65 -24.03 -19.18
CA GLU A 306 34.08 -23.85 -19.45
C GLU A 306 34.79 -25.20 -19.72
N SER A 307 34.18 -26.33 -19.35
CA SER A 307 34.73 -27.65 -19.61
C SER A 307 34.39 -28.15 -21.01
N SER A 308 35.40 -28.72 -21.65
CA SER A 308 35.30 -29.37 -22.96
C SER A 308 36.10 -30.67 -22.90
N LYS A 309 35.61 -31.68 -23.61
CA LYS A 309 36.24 -33.00 -23.69
C LYS A 309 36.52 -33.37 -25.14
N PRO A 310 37.52 -34.23 -25.41
CA PRO A 310 37.73 -34.79 -26.74
C PRO A 310 36.48 -35.54 -27.21
N TYR A 311 36.08 -35.32 -28.47
CA TYR A 311 34.92 -35.95 -29.06
C TYR A 311 35.09 -37.48 -29.13
N GLN A 312 34.13 -38.21 -28.56
CA GLN A 312 34.03 -39.67 -28.72
C GLN A 312 32.79 -40.04 -29.53
N TYR A 313 32.87 -41.15 -30.26
CA TYR A 313 31.75 -41.64 -31.07
C TYR A 313 30.55 -41.95 -30.16
N GLY A 314 29.45 -41.20 -30.33
CA GLY A 314 28.25 -41.26 -29.49
C GLY A 314 27.95 -39.97 -28.71
N ASP A 315 28.88 -39.03 -28.63
CA ASP A 315 28.66 -37.73 -27.99
C ASP A 315 27.80 -36.80 -28.87
N ALA A 316 27.02 -35.93 -28.22
CA ALA A 316 26.28 -34.87 -28.91
C ALA A 316 27.27 -33.87 -29.54
N PHE A 317 27.10 -33.57 -30.83
CA PHE A 317 28.06 -32.80 -31.64
C PHE A 317 27.96 -31.27 -31.40
N HIS A 318 28.12 -30.85 -30.14
CA HIS A 318 28.21 -29.44 -29.73
C HIS A 318 29.68 -29.01 -29.65
N VAL A 319 30.26 -28.68 -30.80
CA VAL A 319 31.71 -28.45 -30.95
C VAL A 319 32.16 -27.14 -30.28
N ASN A 320 33.19 -27.21 -29.45
CA ASN A 320 33.96 -26.06 -29.00
C ASN A 320 34.89 -25.62 -30.13
N LEU A 321 34.39 -24.70 -30.97
CA LEU A 321 35.10 -24.21 -32.15
C LEU A 321 36.50 -23.66 -31.80
N PRO A 322 36.67 -22.73 -30.83
CA PRO A 322 38.00 -22.21 -30.48
C PRO A 322 39.04 -23.28 -30.15
N ARG A 323 38.67 -24.27 -29.32
CA ARG A 323 39.59 -25.37 -28.97
C ARG A 323 39.82 -26.33 -30.12
N THR A 324 38.79 -26.64 -30.90
CA THR A 324 38.89 -27.49 -32.09
C THR A 324 39.84 -26.88 -33.14
N PHE A 325 39.74 -25.57 -33.37
CA PHE A 325 40.66 -24.84 -34.23
C PHE A 325 42.09 -24.80 -33.66
N MET A 326 42.26 -24.56 -32.36
CA MET A 326 43.57 -24.58 -31.71
C MET A 326 44.24 -25.96 -31.78
N ASN A 327 43.48 -27.03 -31.59
CA ASN A 327 43.96 -28.40 -31.70
C ASN A 327 44.39 -28.71 -33.13
N ALA A 328 43.57 -28.36 -34.13
CA ALA A 328 43.91 -28.53 -35.54
C ALA A 328 45.14 -27.71 -35.98
N LEU A 329 45.33 -26.49 -35.43
CA LEU A 329 46.49 -25.64 -35.69
C LEU A 329 47.78 -26.18 -35.05
N THR A 330 47.70 -26.63 -33.80
CA THR A 330 48.86 -27.12 -33.03
C THR A 330 49.29 -28.52 -33.47
N SER A 331 48.36 -29.40 -33.84
CA SER A 331 48.68 -30.76 -34.30
C SER A 331 49.34 -30.80 -35.68
N ARG A 332 49.07 -29.82 -36.56
CA ARG A 332 49.50 -29.85 -37.98
C ARG A 332 50.36 -28.66 -38.43
N GLY A 333 50.78 -27.79 -37.53
CA GLY A 333 51.79 -26.76 -37.84
C GLY A 333 51.31 -25.59 -38.71
N GLY A 334 50.02 -25.24 -38.68
CA GLY A 334 49.52 -23.96 -39.21
C GLY A 334 49.38 -23.85 -40.75
N GLY A 335 49.35 -24.96 -41.48
CA GLY A 335 49.11 -24.94 -42.94
C GLY A 335 47.65 -24.62 -43.30
N ILE A 336 47.45 -23.78 -44.33
CA ILE A 336 46.14 -23.55 -44.97
C ILE A 336 46.13 -24.33 -46.30
N PRO A 337 45.08 -25.12 -46.61
CA PRO A 337 43.82 -25.28 -45.87
C PRO A 337 43.95 -26.13 -44.61
N LEU A 338 43.28 -25.69 -43.53
CA LEU A 338 43.15 -26.45 -42.30
C LEU A 338 42.35 -27.73 -42.56
N GLN A 339 42.98 -28.88 -42.34
CA GLN A 339 42.35 -30.19 -42.38
C GLN A 339 41.97 -30.59 -40.94
N PHE A 340 40.71 -30.95 -40.74
CA PHE A 340 40.19 -31.42 -39.45
C PHE A 340 40.08 -32.94 -39.46
N GLU A 341 40.59 -33.60 -38.44
CA GLU A 341 40.30 -35.01 -38.16
C GLU A 341 39.47 -35.16 -36.89
N GLN A 342 38.90 -36.35 -36.69
CA GLN A 342 38.03 -36.65 -35.54
C GLN A 342 38.69 -36.32 -34.18
N GLY A 343 40.01 -36.51 -34.06
CA GLY A 343 40.75 -36.21 -32.83
C GLY A 343 40.96 -34.73 -32.54
N ASP A 344 40.72 -33.84 -33.52
CA ASP A 344 40.83 -32.39 -33.34
C ASP A 344 39.55 -31.79 -32.72
N PHE A 345 38.42 -32.50 -32.80
CA PHE A 345 37.14 -32.03 -32.28
C PHE A 345 37.07 -32.15 -30.76
N GLU A 346 36.86 -31.01 -30.10
CA GLU A 346 36.40 -30.97 -28.72
C GLU A 346 34.92 -30.61 -28.69
N VAL A 347 34.15 -31.34 -27.88
CA VAL A 347 32.75 -31.03 -27.62
C VAL A 347 32.60 -30.42 -26.24
N HIS A 348 31.69 -29.46 -26.11
CA HIS A 348 31.27 -28.97 -24.82
C HIS A 348 30.65 -30.13 -24.03
N GLU A 349 31.04 -30.28 -22.76
CA GLU A 349 30.27 -31.14 -21.87
C GLU A 349 28.87 -30.53 -21.76
N VAL A 350 27.88 -31.31 -22.17
CA VAL A 350 26.49 -30.98 -21.88
C VAL A 350 26.30 -31.28 -20.40
N GLU A 351 26.49 -30.28 -19.54
CA GLU A 351 25.99 -30.38 -18.19
C GLU A 351 24.49 -30.65 -18.29
N HIS A 352 24.05 -31.82 -17.85
CA HIS A 352 22.67 -32.04 -17.52
C HIS A 352 22.35 -31.12 -16.34
N THR A 353 21.97 -29.88 -16.63
CA THR A 353 21.35 -29.02 -15.63
C THR A 353 20.06 -29.71 -15.24
N SER A 354 20.12 -30.48 -14.16
CA SER A 354 18.95 -31.15 -13.61
C SER A 354 17.92 -30.08 -13.27
N GLN A 355 16.83 -30.08 -14.04
CA GLN A 355 15.67 -29.25 -13.77
C GLN A 355 15.24 -29.53 -12.33
N THR A 356 14.90 -28.49 -11.57
CA THR A 356 14.40 -28.67 -10.21
C THR A 356 12.97 -28.18 -10.12
N ALA A 357 12.12 -29.00 -9.52
CA ALA A 357 10.76 -28.66 -9.16
C ALA A 357 10.71 -28.41 -7.65
N THR A 358 10.43 -27.16 -7.28
CA THR A 358 10.41 -26.67 -5.90
C THR A 358 8.99 -26.29 -5.53
N VAL A 359 8.48 -26.80 -4.42
CA VAL A 359 7.24 -26.34 -3.82
C VAL A 359 7.56 -25.68 -2.49
N MET A 360 7.19 -24.42 -2.31
CA MET A 360 7.25 -23.73 -1.03
C MET A 360 5.89 -23.84 -0.35
N LEU A 361 5.85 -24.52 0.79
CA LEU A 361 4.70 -24.58 1.69
C LEU A 361 4.81 -23.41 2.68
N VAL A 362 3.83 -22.52 2.66
CA VAL A 362 3.74 -21.36 3.56
C VAL A 362 2.57 -21.58 4.51
N ASP A 363 2.87 -21.63 5.80
CA ASP A 363 1.86 -21.65 6.85
C ASP A 363 1.12 -20.30 6.91
N MET A 364 -0.21 -20.36 6.92
CA MET A 364 -1.10 -19.18 6.97
C MET A 364 -2.06 -19.26 8.17
N SER A 365 -1.74 -20.08 9.16
CA SER A 365 -2.49 -20.19 10.42
C SER A 365 -2.37 -18.91 11.26
N TRP A 366 -3.21 -18.81 12.29
CA TRP A 366 -3.29 -17.60 13.12
C TRP A 366 -1.99 -17.30 13.89
N SER A 367 -1.19 -18.30 14.26
CA SER A 367 0.11 -18.08 14.94
C SER A 367 1.09 -17.27 14.09
N MET A 368 1.01 -17.42 12.76
CA MET A 368 1.86 -16.68 11.81
C MET A 368 1.56 -15.17 11.79
N SER A 369 0.47 -14.70 12.41
CA SER A 369 0.17 -13.26 12.52
C SER A 369 1.04 -12.54 13.55
N TRP A 370 1.77 -13.26 14.38
CA TRP A 370 2.59 -12.70 15.45
C TRP A 370 4.03 -12.46 14.99
N GLU A 371 4.68 -11.43 15.55
CA GLU A 371 6.13 -11.17 15.39
C GLU A 371 6.65 -11.09 13.94
N GLY A 372 5.83 -10.69 12.97
CA GLY A 372 6.28 -10.53 11.58
C GLY A 372 6.61 -11.85 10.84
N ARG A 373 6.19 -13.01 11.38
CA ARG A 373 6.42 -14.34 10.80
C ARG A 373 5.86 -14.48 9.38
N PHE A 374 4.59 -14.11 9.18
CA PHE A 374 3.95 -14.15 7.87
C PHE A 374 4.60 -13.18 6.86
N PRO A 375 4.85 -11.89 7.19
CA PRO A 375 5.62 -10.99 6.33
C PRO A 375 6.97 -11.54 5.88
N ALA A 376 7.74 -12.14 6.78
CA ALA A 376 9.03 -12.76 6.44
C ALA A 376 8.86 -13.91 5.44
N ALA A 377 7.92 -14.81 5.68
CA ALA A 377 7.63 -15.92 4.76
C ALA A 377 7.16 -15.43 3.38
N LYS A 378 6.31 -14.40 3.33
CA LYS A 378 5.83 -13.75 2.10
C LYS A 378 6.97 -13.09 1.33
N LYS A 379 7.85 -12.33 2.00
CA LYS A 379 9.06 -11.72 1.42
C LYS A 379 9.93 -12.77 0.75
N VAL A 380 10.20 -13.88 1.43
CA VAL A 380 11.00 -14.99 0.90
C VAL A 380 10.33 -15.68 -0.29
N ALA A 381 9.02 -15.92 -0.23
CA ALA A 381 8.28 -16.53 -1.32
C ALA A 381 8.32 -15.65 -2.59
N LEU A 382 8.15 -14.33 -2.44
CA LEU A 382 8.29 -13.35 -3.53
C LEU A 382 9.71 -13.36 -4.12
N ALA A 383 10.73 -13.30 -3.25
CA ALA A 383 12.13 -13.25 -3.65
C ALA A 383 12.57 -14.52 -4.38
N LEU A 384 12.23 -15.71 -3.87
CA LEU A 384 12.54 -16.99 -4.52
C LEU A 384 11.82 -17.14 -5.86
N SER A 385 10.53 -16.79 -5.89
CA SER A 385 9.76 -16.83 -7.13
C SER A 385 10.41 -15.96 -8.21
N HIS A 386 10.87 -14.76 -7.83
CA HIS A 386 11.60 -13.86 -8.71
C HIS A 386 12.96 -14.43 -9.12
N LEU A 387 13.77 -14.88 -8.16
CA LEU A 387 15.11 -15.43 -8.38
C LEU A 387 15.09 -16.64 -9.33
N ILE A 388 14.17 -17.58 -9.09
CA ILE A 388 14.06 -18.81 -9.90
C ILE A 388 13.65 -18.44 -11.33
N ARG A 389 12.67 -17.55 -11.51
CA ARG A 389 12.21 -17.14 -12.84
C ARG A 389 13.25 -16.35 -13.63
N THR A 390 14.08 -15.56 -12.96
CA THR A 390 15.08 -14.70 -13.60
C THR A 390 16.39 -15.44 -13.88
N ARG A 391 16.89 -16.23 -12.92
CA ARG A 391 18.18 -16.93 -13.04
C ARG A 391 18.07 -18.38 -13.52
N PHE A 392 16.94 -19.05 -13.28
CA PHE A 392 16.73 -20.47 -13.57
C PHE A 392 15.43 -20.72 -14.36
N PRO A 393 15.32 -20.23 -15.61
CA PRO A 393 14.07 -20.26 -16.37
C PRO A 393 13.52 -21.67 -16.67
N ASN A 394 14.38 -22.70 -16.58
CA ASN A 394 14.01 -24.11 -16.79
C ASN A 394 13.52 -24.81 -15.49
N ASP A 395 13.56 -24.12 -14.35
CA ASP A 395 13.07 -24.65 -13.09
C ASP A 395 11.58 -24.33 -12.88
N HIS A 396 10.94 -25.15 -12.05
CA HIS A 396 9.55 -24.96 -11.66
C HIS A 396 9.47 -24.59 -10.18
N PHE A 397 8.77 -23.49 -9.89
CA PHE A 397 8.50 -23.04 -8.53
C PHE A 397 7.00 -22.88 -8.34
N TYR A 398 6.47 -23.51 -7.29
CA TYR A 398 5.09 -23.40 -6.84
C TYR A 398 5.06 -22.94 -5.39
N THR A 399 4.03 -22.16 -5.05
CA THR A 399 3.75 -21.77 -3.67
C THR A 399 2.42 -22.36 -3.26
N VAL A 400 2.35 -22.94 -2.08
CA VAL A 400 1.13 -23.53 -1.51
C VAL A 400 0.94 -22.95 -0.14
N GLY A 401 -0.19 -22.27 0.04
CA GLY A 401 -0.61 -21.76 1.33
C GLY A 401 -1.45 -22.83 2.01
N PHE A 402 -1.14 -23.14 3.26
CA PHE A 402 -1.92 -24.09 4.06
C PHE A 402 -2.35 -23.48 5.39
N TYR A 403 -3.59 -23.79 5.75
CA TYR A 403 -4.22 -23.50 7.03
C TYR A 403 -5.07 -24.75 7.36
N THR A 404 -6.35 -24.62 7.64
CA THR A 404 -7.30 -25.75 7.73
C THR A 404 -7.37 -26.59 6.44
N ARG A 405 -7.20 -25.95 5.28
CA ARG A 405 -7.03 -26.61 3.96
C ARG A 405 -5.81 -26.04 3.25
N ALA A 406 -5.28 -26.78 2.30
CA ALA A 406 -4.19 -26.34 1.45
C ALA A 406 -4.65 -25.95 0.05
N ARG A 407 -4.14 -24.84 -0.47
CA ARG A 407 -4.38 -24.39 -1.85
C ARG A 407 -3.09 -23.96 -2.53
N GLU A 408 -2.99 -24.24 -3.83
CA GLU A 408 -1.96 -23.63 -4.68
C GLU A 408 -2.23 -22.13 -4.73
N LEU A 409 -1.18 -21.34 -4.47
CA LEU A 409 -1.22 -19.89 -4.57
C LEU A 409 -0.65 -19.53 -5.94
N SER A 410 -1.46 -18.91 -6.78
CA SER A 410 -0.95 -18.37 -8.02
C SER A 410 0.01 -17.23 -7.73
N LEU A 411 0.91 -16.96 -8.69
CA LEU A 411 1.82 -15.83 -8.55
C LEU A 411 1.11 -14.51 -8.28
N LYS A 412 -0.04 -14.30 -8.94
CA LYS A 412 -0.84 -13.08 -8.83
C LYS A 412 -1.42 -12.90 -7.44
N GLU A 413 -1.83 -13.99 -6.81
CA GLU A 413 -2.39 -13.96 -5.46
C GLU A 413 -1.31 -13.75 -4.41
N LEU A 414 -0.06 -14.15 -4.66
CA LEU A 414 0.99 -14.18 -3.63
C LEU A 414 1.17 -12.88 -2.82
N PRO A 415 1.19 -11.67 -3.44
CA PRO A 415 1.24 -10.41 -2.70
C PRO A 415 -0.11 -9.95 -2.15
N GLU A 416 -1.23 -10.45 -2.66
CA GLU A 416 -2.57 -10.09 -2.19
C GLU A 416 -3.02 -10.94 -0.99
N ILE A 417 -2.29 -12.02 -0.67
CA ILE A 417 -2.65 -12.88 0.45
C ILE A 417 -2.47 -12.15 1.77
N ILE A 418 -3.55 -12.18 2.53
CA ILE A 418 -3.64 -11.87 3.95
C ILE A 418 -3.81 -13.21 4.69
N TRP A 419 -3.34 -13.28 5.94
CA TRP A 419 -3.59 -14.43 6.80
C TRP A 419 -5.10 -14.63 7.00
N ASN A 420 -5.55 -15.88 7.07
CA ASN A 420 -6.97 -16.19 7.15
C ASN A 420 -7.45 -16.22 8.61
N SER A 421 -8.22 -15.22 9.02
CA SER A 421 -8.80 -15.13 10.37
C SER A 421 -9.92 -16.14 10.64
N GLY A 422 -10.50 -16.73 9.59
CA GLY A 422 -11.66 -17.62 9.71
C GLY A 422 -11.35 -19.08 10.05
N ASP A 423 -10.11 -19.54 9.81
CA ASP A 423 -9.75 -20.96 9.88
C ASP A 423 -8.35 -21.16 10.52
N PRO A 424 -8.24 -21.18 11.87
CA PRO A 424 -6.96 -21.03 12.58
C PRO A 424 -6.06 -22.28 12.61
N PHE A 425 -6.46 -23.39 11.99
CA PHE A 425 -5.75 -24.67 12.11
C PHE A 425 -4.60 -24.83 11.12
N THR A 426 -3.70 -25.76 11.45
CA THR A 426 -2.49 -26.06 10.68
C THR A 426 -2.59 -27.48 10.12
N ASN A 427 -3.01 -27.60 8.85
CA ASN A 427 -3.14 -28.88 8.15
C ASN A 427 -1.95 -29.15 7.23
N LEU A 428 -0.81 -29.49 7.84
CA LEU A 428 0.41 -29.80 7.11
C LEU A 428 0.25 -31.02 6.18
N GLN A 429 -0.57 -32.00 6.58
CA GLN A 429 -0.85 -33.18 5.77
C GLN A 429 -1.45 -32.81 4.40
N ASP A 430 -2.45 -31.92 4.38
CA ASP A 430 -3.08 -31.49 3.13
C ASP A 430 -2.11 -30.66 2.27
N GLY A 431 -1.29 -29.81 2.90
CA GLY A 431 -0.21 -29.08 2.23
C GLY A 431 0.75 -30.01 1.48
N LEU A 432 1.22 -31.07 2.15
CA LEU A 432 2.08 -32.09 1.56
C LEU A 432 1.41 -32.85 0.41
N ARG A 433 0.09 -33.12 0.52
CA ARG A 433 -0.68 -33.77 -0.56
C ARG A 433 -0.86 -32.87 -1.78
N VAL A 434 -1.07 -31.57 -1.60
CA VAL A 434 -1.09 -30.60 -2.70
C VAL A 434 0.30 -30.53 -3.35
N ALA A 435 1.37 -30.44 -2.56
CA ALA A 435 2.74 -30.45 -3.05
C ALA A 435 3.06 -31.72 -3.87
N ASP A 436 2.67 -32.91 -3.40
CA ASP A 436 2.83 -34.17 -4.13
C ASP A 436 2.15 -34.11 -5.51
N ARG A 437 0.90 -33.60 -5.57
CA ARG A 437 0.16 -33.44 -6.83
C ARG A 437 0.86 -32.49 -7.81
N LEU A 438 1.45 -31.41 -7.31
CA LEU A 438 2.18 -30.43 -8.14
C LEU A 438 3.52 -31.00 -8.63
N LEU A 439 4.27 -31.65 -7.75
CA LEU A 439 5.56 -32.27 -8.07
C LEU A 439 5.40 -33.49 -9.00
N ALA A 440 4.27 -34.19 -8.94
CA ALA A 440 3.96 -35.31 -9.84
C ALA A 440 3.87 -34.89 -11.32
N LYS A 441 3.59 -33.62 -11.61
CA LYS A 441 3.59 -33.07 -12.99
C LYS A 441 4.98 -33.12 -13.63
N HIS A 442 6.04 -33.13 -12.81
CA HIS A 442 7.43 -33.02 -13.24
C HIS A 442 8.18 -34.34 -13.03
N LYS A 443 8.24 -35.18 -14.07
CA LYS A 443 8.82 -36.54 -13.97
C LYS A 443 10.35 -36.56 -13.96
N ASN A 444 11.00 -35.67 -14.70
CA ASN A 444 12.46 -35.66 -14.90
C ASN A 444 13.18 -34.58 -14.09
N ALA A 445 12.50 -33.97 -13.12
CA ALA A 445 13.06 -32.91 -12.29
C ALA A 445 13.42 -33.44 -10.90
N ASN A 446 14.49 -32.90 -10.33
CA ASN A 446 14.78 -33.04 -8.90
C ASN A 446 13.66 -32.38 -8.09
N LYS A 447 13.05 -33.12 -7.16
CA LYS A 447 11.90 -32.63 -6.40
C LYS A 447 12.30 -32.19 -5.02
N GLN A 448 11.88 -30.99 -4.65
CA GLN A 448 12.09 -30.47 -3.30
C GLN A 448 10.89 -29.71 -2.78
N ILE A 449 10.71 -29.76 -1.47
CA ILE A 449 9.74 -29.00 -0.71
C ILE A 449 10.50 -28.12 0.28
N ILE A 450 10.14 -26.85 0.34
CA ILE A 450 10.58 -25.91 1.37
C ILE A 450 9.37 -25.65 2.25
N LEU A 451 9.43 -26.09 3.50
CA LEU A 451 8.36 -25.90 4.48
C LEU A 451 8.71 -24.74 5.39
N VAL A 452 7.88 -23.69 5.41
CA VAL A 452 7.96 -22.59 6.38
C VAL A 452 6.75 -22.66 7.29
N THR A 453 6.98 -22.88 8.58
CA THR A 453 5.91 -23.04 9.58
C THR A 453 6.38 -22.60 10.96
N ASP A 454 5.44 -22.11 11.76
CA ASP A 454 5.65 -21.75 13.16
C ASP A 454 4.80 -22.62 14.11
N GLY A 455 3.96 -23.50 13.56
CA GLY A 455 2.90 -24.19 14.27
C GLY A 455 2.94 -25.70 14.12
N GLN A 456 2.43 -26.39 15.14
CA GLN A 456 2.28 -27.84 15.13
C GLN A 456 1.07 -28.23 14.27
N PRO A 457 1.07 -29.42 13.64
CA PRO A 457 -0.11 -29.87 12.88
C PRO A 457 -1.29 -30.09 13.83
N THR A 458 -2.37 -29.33 13.66
CA THR A 458 -3.60 -29.40 14.47
C THR A 458 -4.80 -29.95 13.70
N ALA A 459 -4.70 -30.03 12.37
CA ALA A 459 -5.72 -30.59 11.49
C ALA A 459 -5.15 -31.69 10.58
N TYR A 460 -5.98 -32.69 10.28
CA TYR A 460 -5.64 -33.80 9.39
C TYR A 460 -6.89 -34.37 8.72
N THR A 461 -6.72 -35.06 7.60
CA THR A 461 -7.80 -35.70 6.86
C THR A 461 -7.70 -37.21 6.93
N LEU A 462 -8.67 -37.84 7.60
CA LEU A 462 -8.75 -39.29 7.75
C LEU A 462 -10.00 -39.81 7.03
N LYS A 463 -9.82 -40.76 6.10
CA LYS A 463 -10.92 -41.38 5.32
C LYS A 463 -11.84 -40.37 4.59
N GLY A 464 -11.33 -39.20 4.22
CA GLY A 464 -12.08 -38.16 3.51
C GLY A 464 -12.77 -37.15 4.43
N GLU A 465 -12.70 -37.32 5.74
CA GLU A 465 -13.23 -36.37 6.72
C GLU A 465 -12.09 -35.52 7.30
N LEU A 466 -12.33 -34.22 7.39
CA LEU A 466 -11.42 -33.27 8.02
C LEU A 466 -11.64 -33.31 9.53
N LEU A 467 -10.59 -33.67 10.26
CA LEU A 467 -10.59 -33.76 11.72
C LEU A 467 -9.61 -32.73 12.28
N VAL A 468 -10.03 -32.12 13.38
CA VAL A 468 -9.24 -31.14 14.12
C VAL A 468 -9.00 -31.68 15.51
N GLU A 469 -7.76 -31.59 15.97
CA GLU A 469 -7.34 -32.04 17.29
C GLU A 469 -6.69 -30.86 18.02
N TRP A 470 -7.40 -30.34 19.02
CA TRP A 470 -6.85 -29.34 19.94
C TRP A 470 -6.03 -30.07 21.03
N PRO A 471 -4.76 -29.72 21.20
CA PRO A 471 -3.99 -30.25 22.31
C PRO A 471 -4.57 -29.74 23.64
N TRP A 472 -4.76 -30.66 24.60
CA TRP A 472 -5.37 -30.36 25.91
C TRP A 472 -4.45 -29.56 26.84
N ASP A 473 -3.14 -29.54 26.55
CA ASP A 473 -2.15 -28.68 27.22
C ASP A 473 -1.71 -27.58 26.25
N PHE A 474 -1.64 -26.34 26.73
CA PHE A 474 -0.98 -25.21 26.04
C PHE A 474 0.47 -25.61 25.70
N GLY A 475 0.70 -26.12 24.48
CA GLY A 475 2.01 -26.55 23.98
C GLY A 475 2.18 -28.04 23.65
N GLY A 476 1.13 -28.87 23.81
CA GLY A 476 1.18 -30.30 23.46
C GLY A 476 1.07 -30.58 21.95
N ILE A 477 1.65 -31.72 21.51
CA ILE A 477 1.54 -32.21 20.12
C ILE A 477 0.24 -32.97 19.94
N SER A 478 -0.55 -32.65 18.91
CA SER A 478 -1.71 -33.44 18.46
C SER A 478 -1.25 -34.80 17.91
N PRO A 479 -1.34 -35.91 18.68
CA PRO A 479 -0.63 -37.14 18.36
C PRO A 479 -1.13 -37.78 17.05
N ARG A 480 -2.43 -37.67 16.76
CA ARG A 480 -3.02 -38.23 15.54
C ARG A 480 -2.68 -37.39 14.33
N ALA A 481 -2.75 -36.06 14.46
CA ALA A 481 -2.39 -35.13 13.40
C ALA A 481 -0.93 -35.28 12.97
N SER A 482 -0.01 -35.38 13.94
CA SER A 482 1.41 -35.64 13.66
C SER A 482 1.64 -37.00 13.01
N TYR A 483 1.00 -38.06 13.51
CA TYR A 483 1.15 -39.40 12.94
C TYR A 483 0.72 -39.47 11.47
N GLU A 484 -0.45 -38.91 11.14
CA GLU A 484 -0.98 -38.87 9.78
C GLU A 484 -0.14 -37.98 8.85
N THR A 485 0.47 -36.92 9.38
CA THR A 485 1.42 -36.08 8.64
C THR A 485 2.72 -36.84 8.34
N LEU A 486 3.32 -37.52 9.32
CA LEU A 486 4.54 -38.30 9.15
C LEU A 486 4.37 -39.46 8.15
N LYS A 487 3.16 -40.01 8.05
CA LYS A 487 2.81 -41.02 7.03
C LYS A 487 2.91 -40.44 5.62
N GLU A 488 2.43 -39.21 5.41
CA GLU A 488 2.54 -38.52 4.12
C GLU A 488 4.00 -38.13 3.82
N VAL A 489 4.76 -37.71 4.84
CA VAL A 489 6.21 -37.46 4.73
C VAL A 489 6.94 -38.70 4.25
N ARG A 490 6.68 -39.87 4.86
CA ARG A 490 7.29 -41.15 4.43
C ARG A 490 6.99 -41.44 2.96
N ARG A 491 5.75 -41.26 2.53
CA ARG A 491 5.32 -41.46 1.14
C ARG A 491 6.06 -40.53 0.17
N LEU A 492 6.31 -39.28 0.56
CA LEU A 492 7.10 -38.32 -0.22
C LEU A 492 8.58 -38.71 -0.27
N THR A 493 9.14 -39.20 0.84
CA THR A 493 10.52 -39.73 0.88
C THR A 493 10.71 -40.90 -0.07
N GLU A 494 9.76 -41.83 -0.12
CA GLU A 494 9.79 -42.97 -1.05
C GLU A 494 9.78 -42.54 -2.52
N LYS A 495 9.30 -41.32 -2.81
CA LYS A 495 9.30 -40.70 -4.15
C LYS A 495 10.52 -39.81 -4.41
N ASP A 496 11.55 -39.88 -3.56
CA ASP A 496 12.77 -39.06 -3.60
C ASP A 496 12.51 -37.54 -3.56
N VAL A 497 11.45 -37.13 -2.84
CA VAL A 497 11.16 -35.72 -2.58
C VAL A 497 11.86 -35.29 -1.29
N ARG A 498 12.78 -34.32 -1.38
CA ARG A 498 13.47 -33.77 -0.20
C ARG A 498 12.68 -32.61 0.41
N ILE A 499 12.52 -32.62 1.73
CA ILE A 499 11.78 -31.61 2.50
C ILE A 499 12.78 -30.86 3.38
N ASN A 500 13.03 -29.59 3.09
CA ASN A 500 13.78 -28.70 3.99
C ASN A 500 12.77 -27.88 4.81
N THR A 501 12.87 -27.94 6.14
CA THR A 501 11.95 -27.26 7.04
C THR A 501 12.64 -26.06 7.69
N PHE A 502 11.99 -24.90 7.63
CA PHE A 502 12.38 -23.66 8.27
C PHE A 502 11.34 -23.31 9.32
N MET A 503 11.79 -23.26 10.56
CA MET A 503 10.97 -23.11 11.73
C MET A 503 11.15 -21.73 12.33
N LEU A 504 10.05 -21.04 12.56
CA LEU A 504 10.01 -19.67 13.10
C LEU A 504 9.77 -19.59 14.61
N ASP A 505 9.52 -20.74 15.24
CA ASP A 505 9.30 -20.93 16.67
C ASP A 505 10.36 -21.91 17.20
N ASP A 506 10.65 -21.95 18.49
CA ASP A 506 11.66 -22.85 19.10
C ASP A 506 11.08 -23.78 20.18
N SER A 507 9.75 -23.89 20.27
CA SER A 507 9.08 -24.73 21.27
C SER A 507 9.58 -26.19 21.30
N PRO A 508 9.93 -26.75 22.48
CA PRO A 508 10.56 -28.08 22.59
C PRO A 508 9.75 -29.23 21.97
N ALA A 509 8.42 -29.15 22.03
CA ALA A 509 7.51 -30.12 21.44
C ALA A 509 7.61 -30.14 19.90
N LEU A 510 7.69 -28.96 19.28
CA LEU A 510 7.76 -28.80 17.83
C LEU A 510 9.13 -29.24 17.29
N VAL A 511 10.21 -28.94 18.02
CA VAL A 511 11.57 -29.47 17.77
C VAL A 511 11.56 -31.00 17.67
N GLY A 512 10.89 -31.68 18.61
CA GLY A 512 10.78 -33.15 18.61
C GLY A 512 10.13 -33.70 17.34
N PHE A 513 8.99 -33.14 16.96
CA PHE A 513 8.26 -33.50 15.75
C PHE A 513 9.09 -33.28 14.47
N ILE A 514 9.73 -32.12 14.34
CA ILE A 514 10.54 -31.77 13.16
C ILE A 514 11.81 -32.61 13.04
N ASN A 515 12.42 -32.97 14.17
CA ASN A 515 13.54 -33.91 14.18
C ASN A 515 13.11 -35.30 13.65
N GLU A 516 11.92 -35.77 14.02
CA GLU A 516 11.38 -37.02 13.49
C GLU A 516 11.08 -36.92 11.98
N LEU A 517 10.46 -35.81 11.54
CA LEU A 517 10.21 -35.52 10.12
C LEU A 517 11.50 -35.54 9.31
N SER A 518 12.53 -34.83 9.78
CA SER A 518 13.83 -34.72 9.11
C SER A 518 14.54 -36.06 9.06
N ARG A 519 14.45 -36.87 10.14
CA ARG A 519 15.00 -38.23 10.18
C ARG A 519 14.33 -39.16 9.17
N ILE A 520 13.02 -39.06 8.99
CA ILE A 520 12.27 -39.87 8.02
C ILE A 520 12.58 -39.44 6.60
N ASN A 521 12.63 -38.12 6.33
CA ASN A 521 12.82 -37.61 4.97
C ASN A 521 14.29 -37.54 4.52
N LYS A 522 15.24 -37.52 5.46
CA LYS A 522 16.65 -37.15 5.21
C LYS A 522 16.80 -35.70 4.73
N GLY A 523 15.80 -34.88 5.06
CA GLY A 523 15.79 -33.44 4.87
C GLY A 523 16.55 -32.71 5.97
N ARG A 524 16.61 -31.38 5.88
CA ARG A 524 17.25 -30.52 6.88
C ARG A 524 16.20 -29.69 7.61
N ALA A 525 16.42 -29.46 8.90
CA ALA A 525 15.65 -28.54 9.72
C ALA A 525 16.53 -27.35 10.12
N PHE A 526 15.99 -26.15 9.94
CA PHE A 526 16.61 -24.89 10.32
C PHE A 526 15.70 -24.18 11.32
N TYR A 527 16.27 -23.77 12.45
CA TYR A 527 15.60 -22.98 13.47
C TYR A 527 16.08 -21.54 13.30
N THR A 528 15.16 -20.61 13.08
CA THR A 528 15.53 -19.22 12.74
C THR A 528 14.49 -18.24 13.27
N HIS A 529 14.93 -17.01 13.55
CA HIS A 529 14.02 -15.92 13.85
C HIS A 529 13.40 -15.41 12.54
N PRO A 530 12.15 -14.90 12.54
CA PRO A 530 11.51 -14.32 11.35
C PRO A 530 12.40 -13.34 10.58
N ASP A 531 13.13 -12.49 11.29
CA ASP A 531 14.01 -11.48 10.68
C ASP A 531 15.16 -12.07 9.86
N ARG A 532 15.60 -13.30 10.17
CA ARG A 532 16.73 -13.97 9.51
C ARG A 532 16.30 -15.10 8.57
N LEU A 533 15.01 -15.42 8.52
CA LEU A 533 14.48 -16.52 7.70
C LEU A 533 14.99 -16.44 6.25
N GLY A 534 14.94 -15.25 5.66
CA GLY A 534 15.29 -15.09 4.24
C GLY A 534 16.76 -15.29 3.93
N GLU A 535 17.65 -14.89 4.84
CA GLU A 535 19.10 -15.07 4.65
C GLU A 535 19.48 -16.55 4.64
N TYR A 536 19.03 -17.29 5.66
CA TYR A 536 19.32 -18.71 5.77
C TYR A 536 18.75 -19.50 4.59
N LEU A 537 17.51 -19.18 4.18
CA LEU A 537 16.86 -19.88 3.10
C LEU A 537 17.53 -19.60 1.74
N LEU A 538 17.88 -18.34 1.44
CA LEU A 538 18.59 -18.00 0.20
C LEU A 538 19.97 -18.66 0.13
N VAL A 539 20.74 -18.57 1.23
CA VAL A 539 22.06 -19.21 1.31
C VAL A 539 21.95 -20.72 1.15
N ASP A 540 20.96 -21.33 1.78
CA ASP A 540 20.73 -22.77 1.70
C ASP A 540 20.33 -23.21 0.28
N PHE A 541 19.41 -22.48 -0.34
CA PHE A 541 18.96 -22.73 -1.71
C PHE A 541 20.15 -22.67 -2.70
N LEU A 542 21.01 -21.65 -2.58
CA LEU A 542 22.19 -21.48 -3.43
C LEU A 542 23.29 -22.51 -3.13
N LYS A 543 23.55 -22.84 -1.86
CA LYS A 543 24.54 -23.87 -1.48
C LYS A 543 24.09 -25.27 -1.91
N GLY A 544 22.80 -25.58 -1.80
CA GLY A 544 22.21 -26.84 -2.25
C GLY A 544 22.37 -27.07 -3.75
N ARG A 545 22.42 -25.99 -4.55
CA ARG A 545 22.76 -26.01 -5.98
C ARG A 545 24.26 -26.22 -6.20
N ARG A 546 25.14 -25.47 -5.53
CA ARG A 546 26.62 -25.59 -5.70
C ARG A 546 27.14 -27.00 -5.42
N LYS A 547 26.63 -27.68 -4.38
CA LYS A 547 27.04 -29.06 -4.04
C LYS A 547 26.62 -30.13 -5.06
N LYS A 548 25.72 -29.81 -6.00
CA LYS A 548 25.25 -30.74 -7.05
C LYS A 548 25.86 -30.45 -8.43
N VAL A 549 26.60 -29.34 -8.55
CA VAL A 549 27.28 -28.89 -9.79
C VAL A 549 28.79 -29.14 -9.70
N GLY A 550 29.27 -29.77 -8.62
CA GLY A 550 30.69 -30.10 -8.41
C GLY A 550 30.97 -31.59 -8.51
#